data_AF-A0A973ARX9-F1
#
_entry.id   AF-A0A973ARX9-F1
#
_cell.length_a   1.000
_cell.length_b   1.000
_cell.length_c   1.000
_cell.angle_alpha   90.00
_cell.angle_beta   90.00
_cell.angle_gamma   90.00
#
_symmetry.space_group_name_H-M   'P 1'
#
loop_
_entity.id
_entity.type
_entity.pdbx_description
1 polymer ?
#
loop_
_entity_poly.entity_id
_entity_poly.type
_entity_poly.pdbx_seq_one_letter_code
_entity_poly.pdbx_strand_id
1 'polypeptide(L)'
;TRLLPGVMGNEVSPVSESFGIARMLEEPHFTRPAEFRGWEVPEVLRSGDHAKIERWRRAQALHRTVRARPDLIERRGGLSNVEKRLLEDIPCVPYPD
;
A
#
# COMPACT_ATOMS: atom_id res chain seq x y z
N THR A 1 -18.75 -15.22 2.40
CA THR A 1 -19.56 -15.02 1.18
C THR A 1 -18.91 -14.09 0.15
N ARG A 2 -18.03 -13.12 0.51
CA ARG A 2 -17.35 -12.23 -0.45
C ARG A 2 -16.55 -12.92 -1.56
N LEU A 3 -15.84 -14.01 -1.25
CA LEU A 3 -14.96 -14.71 -2.21
C LEU A 3 -15.72 -15.64 -3.17
N LEU A 4 -17.07 -15.66 -3.11
CA LEU A 4 -17.85 -16.45 -4.05
C LEU A 4 -17.87 -15.75 -5.41
N PRO A 5 -17.67 -16.49 -6.52
CA PRO A 5 -17.78 -15.94 -7.87
C PRO A 5 -19.12 -15.20 -8.07
N GLY A 6 -19.06 -14.01 -8.67
CA GLY A 6 -20.25 -13.17 -8.95
C GLY A 6 -20.72 -12.26 -7.82
N VAL A 7 -20.11 -12.32 -6.62
CA VAL A 7 -20.49 -11.46 -5.49
C VAL A 7 -19.72 -10.14 -5.45
N MET A 8 -18.44 -10.13 -5.82
CA MET A 8 -17.66 -8.90 -5.98
C MET A 8 -17.65 -8.48 -7.44
N GLY A 9 -18.17 -7.28 -7.74
CA GLY A 9 -18.23 -6.73 -9.10
C GLY A 9 -16.86 -6.39 -9.73
N ASN A 10 -15.76 -6.67 -9.02
CA ASN A 10 -14.39 -6.51 -9.51
C ASN A 10 -13.52 -7.68 -9.03
N GLU A 11 -12.91 -8.39 -9.99
CA GLU A 11 -12.06 -9.57 -9.74
C GLU A 11 -10.69 -9.22 -9.15
N VAL A 12 -10.26 -7.95 -9.23
CA VAL A 12 -8.93 -7.50 -8.78
C VAL A 12 -8.89 -7.21 -7.27
N SER A 13 -10.03 -6.84 -6.66
CA SER A 13 -10.12 -6.49 -5.25
C SER A 13 -9.53 -7.54 -4.28
N PRO A 14 -9.87 -8.84 -4.37
CA PRO A 14 -9.30 -9.84 -3.46
C PRO A 14 -7.78 -10.07 -3.62
N VAL A 15 -7.17 -9.59 -4.71
CA VAL A 15 -5.73 -9.69 -4.94
C VAL A 15 -4.96 -8.57 -4.23
N SER A 16 -5.49 -7.34 -4.28
CA SER A 16 -4.86 -6.17 -3.67
C SER A 16 -5.30 -5.90 -2.23
N GLU A 17 -6.29 -6.64 -1.72
CA GLU A 17 -6.72 -6.55 -0.33
C GLU A 17 -5.62 -6.98 0.66
N SER A 18 -5.69 -6.44 1.88
CA SER A 18 -4.78 -6.77 2.98
C SER A 18 -4.78 -8.28 3.22
N PHE A 19 -3.59 -8.84 3.43
CA PHE A 19 -3.36 -10.29 3.56
C PHE A 19 -3.66 -11.11 2.30
N GLY A 20 -3.89 -10.45 1.15
CA GLY A 20 -3.99 -11.07 -0.18
C GLY A 20 -2.67 -11.69 -0.64
N ILE A 21 -2.42 -11.71 -1.95
CA ILE A 21 -1.24 -12.39 -2.53
C ILE A 21 0.07 -11.89 -1.91
N ALA A 22 0.15 -10.59 -1.61
CA ALA A 22 1.33 -9.97 -1.03
C ALA A 22 1.53 -10.28 0.46
N ARG A 23 0.54 -10.85 1.16
CA ARG A 23 0.54 -11.17 2.61
C ARG A 23 0.97 -9.97 3.49
N MET A 24 0.65 -8.77 3.06
CA MET A 24 0.97 -7.49 3.70
C MET A 24 -0.31 -6.68 3.97
N LEU A 25 -0.20 -5.60 4.74
CA LEU A 25 -1.26 -4.59 4.84
C LEU A 25 -1.30 -3.75 3.54
N GLU A 26 -2.46 -3.22 3.20
CA GLU A 26 -2.64 -2.29 2.07
C GLU A 26 -1.91 -0.95 2.28
N GLU A 27 -1.72 -0.22 1.19
CA GLU A 27 -1.28 1.17 1.17
C GLU A 27 -2.37 2.13 1.72
N PRO A 28 -2.02 3.39 2.01
CA PRO A 28 -3.00 4.44 2.24
C PRO A 28 -3.75 4.81 0.95
N HIS A 29 -5.06 4.95 1.08
CA HIS A 29 -5.95 5.33 -0.01
C HIS A 29 -6.37 6.80 0.12
N PHE A 30 -6.37 7.49 -1.02
CA PHE A 30 -6.75 8.90 -1.13
C PHE A 30 -7.90 9.04 -2.11
N THR A 31 -8.74 10.04 -1.87
CA THR A 31 -9.83 10.43 -2.77
C THR A 31 -9.96 11.95 -2.78
N ARG A 32 -10.82 12.47 -3.64
CA ARG A 32 -11.08 13.91 -3.73
C ARG A 32 -11.65 14.45 -2.41
N PRO A 33 -11.35 15.71 -2.03
CA PRO A 33 -10.54 16.71 -2.75
C PRO A 33 -9.02 16.47 -2.65
N ALA A 34 -8.23 17.14 -3.50
CA ALA A 34 -6.76 16.98 -3.54
C ALA A 34 -6.06 17.51 -2.27
N GLU A 35 -6.71 18.42 -1.55
CA GLU A 35 -6.32 18.86 -0.23
C GLU A 35 -7.53 18.80 0.70
N PHE A 36 -7.38 18.20 1.88
CA PHE A 36 -8.43 18.13 2.88
C PHE A 36 -7.85 18.44 4.26
N ARG A 37 -8.34 19.51 4.92
CA ARG A 37 -7.88 19.95 6.25
C ARG A 37 -6.37 20.21 6.34
N GLY A 38 -5.75 20.68 5.26
CA GLY A 38 -4.29 20.88 5.16
C GLY A 38 -3.50 19.63 4.76
N TRP A 39 -4.18 18.56 4.35
CA TRP A 39 -3.56 17.29 3.98
C TRP A 39 -3.61 17.14 2.47
N GLU A 40 -2.45 17.11 1.85
CA GLU A 40 -2.34 16.99 0.41
C GLU A 40 -2.26 15.53 -0.03
N VAL A 41 -2.93 15.23 -1.15
CA VAL A 41 -2.72 13.97 -1.87
C VAL A 41 -1.29 13.97 -2.44
N PRO A 42 -0.47 12.96 -2.13
CA PRO A 42 0.90 12.85 -2.65
C PRO A 42 0.96 13.09 -4.16
N GLU A 43 1.92 13.90 -4.59
CA GLU A 43 2.07 14.29 -6.01
C GLU A 43 2.19 13.09 -6.94
N VAL A 44 2.86 12.02 -6.50
CA VAL A 44 2.97 10.76 -7.25
C VAL A 44 1.59 10.18 -7.62
N LEU A 45 0.59 10.29 -6.74
CA LEU A 45 -0.78 9.84 -7.00
C LEU A 45 -1.54 10.75 -7.97
N ARG A 46 -1.04 11.97 -8.18
CA ARG A 46 -1.60 12.96 -9.11
C ARG A 46 -0.87 12.99 -10.46
N SER A 47 0.24 12.26 -10.58
CA SER A 47 1.14 12.30 -11.74
C SER A 47 0.63 11.53 -12.98
N GLY A 48 -0.28 10.58 -12.80
CA GLY A 48 -0.72 9.67 -13.86
C GLY A 48 0.32 8.60 -14.25
N ASP A 49 1.51 8.61 -13.66
CA ASP A 49 2.54 7.60 -13.90
C ASP A 49 2.24 6.33 -13.09
N HIS A 50 1.58 5.37 -13.75
CA HIS A 50 1.16 4.12 -13.14
C HIS A 50 2.32 3.33 -12.51
N ALA A 51 3.52 3.37 -13.09
CA ALA A 51 4.68 2.66 -12.56
C ALA A 51 5.18 3.30 -11.25
N LYS A 52 5.23 4.64 -11.20
CA LYS A 52 5.57 5.35 -9.95
C LYS A 52 4.51 5.17 -8.88
N ILE A 53 3.23 5.18 -9.26
CA ILE A 53 2.11 4.93 -8.34
C ILE A 53 2.24 3.54 -7.73
N GLU A 54 2.44 2.50 -8.54
CA GLU A 54 2.56 1.14 -8.02
C GLU A 54 3.78 0.95 -7.12
N ARG A 55 4.92 1.54 -7.49
CA ARG A 55 6.13 1.55 -6.66
C ARG A 55 5.86 2.22 -5.31
N TRP A 56 5.16 3.36 -5.32
CA TRP A 56 4.79 4.08 -4.10
C TRP A 56 3.81 3.28 -3.23
N ARG A 57 2.76 2.67 -3.82
CA ARG A 57 1.79 1.83 -3.10
C ARG A 57 2.49 0.69 -2.38
N ARG A 58 3.38 -0.02 -3.08
CA ARG A 58 4.17 -1.10 -2.50
C ARG A 58 5.04 -0.63 -1.34
N ALA A 59 5.71 0.52 -1.47
CA ALA A 59 6.53 1.09 -0.40
C ALA A 59 5.68 1.41 0.84
N GLN A 60 4.52 2.05 0.63
CA GLN A 60 3.64 2.44 1.73
C GLN A 60 2.98 1.25 2.44
N ALA A 61 2.53 0.25 1.68
CA ALA A 61 2.05 -1.03 2.20
C ALA A 61 3.13 -1.70 3.09
N LEU A 62 4.38 -1.70 2.63
CA LEU A 62 5.50 -2.25 3.35
C LEU A 62 5.82 -1.46 4.63
N HIS A 63 5.89 -0.12 4.56
CA HIS A 63 6.05 0.74 5.75
C HIS A 63 4.97 0.47 6.80
N ARG A 64 3.69 0.41 6.39
CA ARG A 64 2.58 0.10 7.29
C ARG A 64 2.71 -1.29 7.89
N THR A 65 3.08 -2.28 7.09
CA THR A 65 3.25 -3.67 7.55
C THR A 65 4.40 -3.77 8.56
N VAL A 66 5.58 -3.21 8.26
CA VAL A 66 6.72 -3.19 9.19
C VAL A 66 6.36 -2.51 10.51
N ARG A 67 5.63 -1.38 10.45
CA ARG A 67 5.26 -0.62 11.65
C ARG A 67 4.19 -1.29 12.50
N ALA A 68 3.11 -1.77 11.88
CA ALA A 68 1.92 -2.24 12.60
C ALA A 68 1.86 -3.76 12.76
N ARG A 69 2.51 -4.51 11.88
CA ARG A 69 2.50 -5.99 11.82
C ARG A 69 3.87 -6.54 11.41
N PRO A 70 4.95 -6.24 12.16
CA PRO A 70 6.29 -6.71 11.85
C PRO A 70 6.36 -8.25 11.76
N ASP A 71 5.49 -8.95 12.50
CA ASP A 71 5.35 -10.40 12.46
C ASP A 71 5.09 -10.97 11.06
N LEU A 72 4.40 -10.23 10.18
CA LEU A 72 4.14 -10.66 8.81
C LEU A 72 5.41 -10.65 7.95
N ILE A 73 6.30 -9.70 8.22
CA ILE A 73 7.59 -9.58 7.55
C ILE A 73 8.55 -10.65 8.07
N GLU A 74 8.57 -10.90 9.38
CA GLU A 74 9.37 -11.96 9.99
C GLU A 74 9.00 -13.35 9.45
N ARG A 75 7.69 -13.67 9.38
CA ARG A 75 7.19 -14.98 8.93
C ARG A 75 7.59 -15.35 7.50
N ARG A 76 7.87 -14.37 6.65
CA ARG A 76 8.31 -14.59 5.26
C ARG A 76 9.83 -14.52 5.09
N GLY A 77 10.60 -14.42 6.18
CA GLY A 77 12.07 -14.38 6.15
C GLY A 77 12.69 -12.98 6.14
N GLY A 78 11.92 -11.94 6.50
CA GLY A 78 12.40 -10.56 6.59
C GLY A 78 12.21 -9.75 5.31
N LEU A 79 12.84 -8.56 5.28
CA LEU A 79 12.86 -7.69 4.11
C LEU A 79 13.96 -8.10 3.14
N SER A 80 13.62 -8.22 1.86
CA SER A 80 14.62 -8.36 0.80
C SER A 80 15.44 -7.08 0.61
N ASN A 81 16.61 -7.18 -0.03
CA ASN A 81 17.45 -6.00 -0.30
C ASN A 81 16.74 -4.97 -1.20
N VAL A 82 15.92 -5.44 -2.14
CA VAL A 82 15.10 -4.57 -3.01
C VAL A 82 14.07 -3.80 -2.18
N GLU A 83 13.43 -4.46 -1.23
CA GLU A 83 12.46 -3.84 -0.33
C GLU A 83 13.09 -2.86 0.64
N LYS A 84 14.27 -3.17 1.20
CA LYS A 84 15.02 -2.22 2.02
C LYS A 84 15.32 -0.94 1.25
N ARG A 85 15.87 -1.08 0.03
CA ARG A 85 16.13 0.06 -0.85
C ARG A 85 14.86 0.82 -1.22
N LEU A 86 13.75 0.11 -1.43
CA LEU A 86 12.47 0.75 -1.71
C LEU A 86 11.99 1.63 -0.54
N LEU A 87 12.16 1.17 0.72
CA LEU A 87 11.81 1.94 1.91
C LEU A 87 12.73 3.14 2.13
N GLU A 88 14.00 3.05 1.71
CA GLU A 88 14.96 4.16 1.72
C GLU A 88 14.59 5.21 0.66
N ASP A 89 14.27 4.77 -0.56
CA ASP A 89 13.94 5.66 -1.68
C ASP A 89 12.60 6.37 -1.50
N ILE A 90 11.62 5.72 -0.86
CA ILE A 90 10.26 6.22 -0.69
C ILE A 90 9.92 6.27 0.80
N PRO A 91 9.96 7.47 1.43
CA PRO A 91 9.65 7.60 2.84
C PRO A 91 8.16 7.37 3.11
N CYS A 92 7.88 6.90 4.31
CA CYS A 92 6.50 6.71 4.78
C CYS A 92 5.76 8.05 4.80
N VAL A 93 4.66 8.16 4.06
CA VAL A 93 3.68 9.24 4.28
C VAL A 93 2.95 8.99 5.60
N PRO A 94 3.06 9.89 6.60
CA PRO A 94 2.33 9.75 7.85
C PRO A 94 0.84 9.99 7.61
N TYR A 95 0.00 9.20 8.26
CA TYR A 95 -1.32 9.69 8.66
C TYR A 95 -1.09 10.54 9.90
N PRO A 96 -1.54 11.80 9.93
CA PRO A 96 -1.69 12.48 11.19
C PRO A 96 -2.62 11.70 12.11
N ASP A 97 -2.24 11.67 13.38
CA ASP A 97 -2.97 11.02 14.46
C ASP A 97 -4.34 11.66 14.72
#